data_AF-A0A396JGJ8-F1
#
_entry.id   AF-A0A396JGJ8-F1
#
_cell.length_a   1.000
_cell.length_b   1.000
_cell.length_c   1.000
_cell.angle_alpha   90.00
_cell.angle_beta   90.00
_cell.angle_gamma   90.00
#
_symmetry.space_group_name_H-M   'P 1'
#
loop_
_entity.id
_entity.type
_entity.pdbx_description
1 polymer ?
#
loop_
_entity_poly.entity_id
_entity_poly.type
_entity_poly.pdbx_seq_one_letter_code
_entity_poly.pdbx_strand_id
1 'polypeptide(L)'
;MTTTMMTMTMMIMMKRREIMKMTMMILLQYQVGKRCTRQRRRKKKQKLLDTKWWGPTKKNDNVFKPYEPAFAVVEIGSHQFKVSNGDNIFTERLKFCEVNDKLILNKVLLLGSPSQTIVGRPIVPDGAVHAVVEEHALDAKVIIFKKKRRKNYRRTKGHRQELTKLRITNIEGVEKPLNELVEKPSNSAKKEQEKVAVSA
;
A
#
# COMPACT_ATOMS: atom_id res chain seq x y z
N MET A 1 54.96 -55.13 -1.71
CA MET A 1 54.61 -53.88 -2.42
C MET A 1 53.11 -53.55 -2.41
N THR A 2 52.30 -54.13 -1.52
CA THR A 2 50.83 -53.97 -1.53
C THR A 2 50.27 -53.14 -0.36
N THR A 3 51.05 -52.86 0.68
CA THR A 3 50.58 -52.14 1.88
C THR A 3 50.70 -50.62 1.80
N THR A 4 51.59 -50.07 0.98
CA THR A 4 51.79 -48.62 0.82
C THR A 4 50.79 -47.97 -0.15
N MET A 5 50.26 -48.73 -1.11
CA MET A 5 49.27 -48.23 -2.08
C MET A 5 47.86 -48.11 -1.47
N MET A 6 47.55 -48.91 -0.44
CA MET A 6 46.24 -48.93 0.21
C MET A 6 46.05 -47.79 1.22
N THR A 7 47.13 -47.34 1.87
CA THR A 7 47.10 -46.20 2.80
C THR A 7 47.05 -44.87 2.05
N MET A 8 47.75 -44.72 0.92
CA MET A 8 47.66 -43.50 0.09
C MET A 8 46.26 -43.29 -0.51
N THR A 9 45.60 -44.36 -0.96
CA THR A 9 44.25 -44.27 -1.54
C THR A 9 43.18 -43.94 -0.48
N MET A 10 43.28 -44.51 0.73
CA MET A 10 42.43 -44.09 1.86
C MET A 10 42.70 -42.65 2.29
N MET A 11 43.95 -42.19 2.30
CA MET A 11 44.29 -40.80 2.66
C MET A 11 43.75 -39.79 1.62
N ILE A 12 43.81 -40.12 0.33
CA ILE A 12 43.24 -39.30 -0.75
C ILE A 12 41.70 -39.26 -0.66
N MET A 13 41.06 -40.39 -0.31
CA MET A 13 39.62 -40.48 -0.11
C MET A 13 39.14 -39.70 1.13
N MET A 14 39.91 -39.70 2.24
CA MET A 14 39.60 -38.89 3.42
C MET A 14 39.85 -37.40 3.18
N LYS A 15 40.95 -37.02 2.50
CA LYS A 15 41.23 -35.62 2.12
C LYS A 15 40.16 -35.09 1.15
N ARG A 16 39.67 -35.91 0.20
CA ARG A 16 38.54 -35.56 -0.67
C ARG A 16 37.23 -35.37 0.11
N ARG A 17 36.94 -36.19 1.12
CA ARG A 17 35.74 -36.02 1.97
C ARG A 17 35.81 -34.74 2.80
N GLU A 18 36.98 -34.36 3.31
CA GLU A 18 37.16 -33.08 4.01
C GLU A 18 37.07 -31.88 3.07
N ILE A 19 37.70 -31.93 1.89
CA ILE A 19 37.62 -30.86 0.88
C ILE A 19 36.18 -30.68 0.37
N MET A 20 35.43 -31.77 0.17
CA MET A 20 34.01 -31.72 -0.21
C MET A 20 33.13 -31.15 0.91
N LYS A 21 33.40 -31.47 2.18
CA LYS A 21 32.71 -30.87 3.34
C LYS A 21 33.02 -29.38 3.48
N MET A 22 34.28 -28.97 3.30
CA MET A 22 34.70 -27.57 3.37
C MET A 22 34.10 -26.73 2.23
N THR A 23 34.10 -27.25 1.00
CA THR A 23 33.50 -26.57 -0.16
C THR A 23 31.98 -26.51 -0.07
N MET A 24 31.30 -27.57 0.42
CA MET A 24 29.87 -27.49 0.73
C MET A 24 29.57 -26.49 1.85
N MET A 25 30.38 -26.39 2.91
CA MET A 25 30.21 -25.38 3.97
C MET A 25 30.40 -23.96 3.43
N ILE A 26 31.41 -23.74 2.57
CA ILE A 26 31.66 -22.44 1.93
C ILE A 26 30.50 -22.07 0.99
N LEU A 27 29.96 -23.03 0.22
CA LEU A 27 28.77 -22.84 -0.61
C LEU A 27 27.51 -22.56 0.21
N LEU A 28 27.33 -23.26 1.35
CA LEU A 28 26.23 -23.03 2.28
C LEU A 28 26.34 -21.65 2.93
N GLN A 29 27.53 -21.24 3.39
CA GLN A 29 27.76 -19.89 3.91
C GLN A 29 27.54 -18.81 2.84
N TYR A 30 27.93 -19.07 1.59
CA TYR A 30 27.62 -18.19 0.46
C TYR A 30 26.11 -18.11 0.16
N GLN A 31 25.36 -19.23 0.29
CA GLN A 31 23.90 -19.26 0.11
C GLN A 31 23.13 -18.60 1.28
N VAL A 32 23.63 -18.69 2.51
CA VAL A 32 23.06 -18.00 3.68
C VAL A 32 23.36 -16.49 3.62
N GLY A 33 24.56 -16.08 3.21
CA GLY A 33 24.94 -14.68 2.98
C GLY A 33 24.14 -14.01 1.83
N LYS A 34 23.84 -14.75 0.75
CA LYS A 34 22.97 -14.28 -0.35
C LYS A 34 21.49 -14.13 0.07
N ARG A 35 21.02 -14.87 1.07
CA ARG A 35 19.67 -14.65 1.67
C ARG A 35 19.62 -13.39 2.53
N CYS A 36 20.67 -13.12 3.32
CA CYS A 36 20.75 -11.96 4.23
C CYS A 36 20.86 -10.61 3.48
N THR A 37 21.62 -10.56 2.37
CA THR A 37 21.74 -9.36 1.51
C THR A 37 20.45 -9.03 0.74
N ARG A 38 19.65 -10.04 0.39
CA ARG A 38 18.35 -9.88 -0.29
C ARG A 38 17.26 -9.34 0.63
N GLN A 39 17.26 -9.75 1.91
CA GLN A 39 16.37 -9.20 2.95
C GLN A 39 16.71 -7.75 3.32
N ARG A 40 18.00 -7.40 3.38
CA ARG A 40 18.44 -5.99 3.57
C ARG A 40 18.05 -5.08 2.41
N ARG A 41 18.14 -5.54 1.15
CA ARG A 41 17.67 -4.77 -0.02
C ARG A 41 16.16 -4.54 0.00
N ARG A 42 15.36 -5.50 0.48
CA ARG A 42 13.90 -5.35 0.66
C ARG A 42 13.54 -4.30 1.72
N LYS A 43 14.21 -4.31 2.87
CA LYS A 43 14.06 -3.27 3.91
C LYS A 43 14.52 -1.88 3.45
N LYS A 44 15.57 -1.80 2.61
CA LYS A 44 16.03 -0.54 1.99
C LYS A 44 15.05 -0.01 0.94
N LYS A 45 14.39 -0.90 0.17
CA LYS A 45 13.29 -0.55 -0.74
C LYS A 45 12.02 -0.08 0.00
N GLN A 46 11.80 -0.58 1.22
CA GLN A 46 10.75 -0.16 2.15
C GLN A 46 10.90 1.28 2.62
N LYS A 47 12.13 1.78 2.82
CA LYS A 47 12.40 3.19 3.15
C LYS A 47 12.23 4.15 1.96
N LEU A 48 12.15 3.61 0.74
CA LEU A 48 12.05 4.36 -0.51
C LEU A 48 10.61 4.54 -1.00
N LEU A 49 9.65 3.84 -0.38
CA LEU A 49 8.24 4.10 -0.59
C LEU A 49 7.82 5.10 0.48
N ASP A 50 7.29 6.23 0.04
CA ASP A 50 7.03 7.43 0.85
C ASP A 50 5.93 7.23 1.92
N THR A 51 5.33 6.04 1.94
CA THR A 51 4.31 5.56 2.86
C THR A 51 4.91 4.80 4.04
N LYS A 52 4.66 5.30 5.25
CA LYS A 52 5.02 4.60 6.48
C LYS A 52 3.84 3.73 6.91
N TRP A 53 3.99 2.42 6.84
CA TRP A 53 3.04 1.45 7.39
C TRP A 53 3.42 1.12 8.83
N TRP A 54 2.48 1.21 9.77
CA TRP A 54 2.74 0.94 11.20
C TRP A 54 2.10 -0.37 11.70
N GLY A 55 1.05 -0.88 11.04
CA GLY A 55 0.45 -2.18 11.35
C GLY A 55 -1.05 -2.30 11.02
N PRO A 56 -1.66 -3.47 11.25
CA PRO A 56 -3.08 -3.72 10.97
C PRO A 56 -4.01 -3.05 11.98
N THR A 57 -5.22 -2.73 11.53
CA THR A 57 -6.30 -2.17 12.35
C THR A 57 -6.93 -3.24 13.23
N LYS A 58 -7.10 -2.96 14.53
CA LYS A 58 -7.84 -3.87 15.42
C LYS A 58 -9.35 -3.70 15.19
N LYS A 59 -10.11 -4.78 15.31
CA LYS A 59 -11.56 -4.79 15.05
C LYS A 59 -12.38 -3.79 15.88
N ASN A 60 -11.87 -3.40 17.06
CA ASN A 60 -12.57 -2.52 17.99
C ASN A 60 -12.09 -1.05 17.89
N ASP A 61 -11.15 -0.74 17.00
CA ASP A 61 -10.69 0.64 16.83
C ASP A 61 -11.72 1.39 15.98
N ASN A 62 -12.46 2.34 16.56
CA ASN A 62 -13.27 3.29 15.80
C ASN A 62 -12.35 4.31 15.11
N VAL A 63 -11.75 3.90 13.99
CA VAL A 63 -10.76 4.71 13.26
C VAL A 63 -11.43 5.80 12.41
N PHE A 64 -12.66 5.56 11.96
CA PHE A 64 -13.38 6.47 11.07
C PHE A 64 -14.12 7.52 11.88
N LYS A 65 -13.71 8.78 11.73
CA LYS A 65 -14.35 9.95 12.34
C LYS A 65 -15.44 10.51 11.42
N PRO A 66 -16.42 11.25 11.95
CA PRO A 66 -17.32 12.04 11.12
C PRO A 66 -16.54 13.08 10.28
N TYR A 67 -17.19 13.58 9.23
CA TYR A 67 -16.57 14.51 8.29
C TYR A 67 -16.00 15.74 9.02
N GLU A 68 -14.73 16.03 8.77
CA GLU A 68 -14.04 17.24 9.26
C GLU A 68 -13.85 18.18 8.07
N PRO A 69 -14.07 19.51 8.22
CA PRO A 69 -13.94 20.49 7.15
C PRO A 69 -12.47 20.79 6.85
N ALA A 70 -11.74 19.78 6.38
CA ALA A 70 -10.36 19.88 5.95
C ALA A 70 -10.14 19.00 4.70
N PHE A 71 -9.21 19.42 3.86
CA PHE A 71 -8.77 18.65 2.71
C PHE A 71 -7.25 18.71 2.56
N ALA A 72 -6.70 17.69 1.91
CA ALA A 72 -5.29 17.59 1.57
C ALA A 72 -5.15 17.22 0.10
N VAL A 73 -4.03 17.63 -0.50
CA VAL A 73 -3.58 17.09 -1.79
C VAL A 73 -2.40 16.18 -1.50
N VAL A 74 -2.59 14.89 -1.72
CA VAL A 74 -1.58 13.85 -1.47
C VAL A 74 -1.04 13.31 -2.78
N GLU A 75 0.25 13.00 -2.81
CA GLU A 75 0.88 12.34 -3.94
C GLU A 75 1.17 10.87 -3.58
N ILE A 76 0.62 9.95 -4.37
CA ILE A 76 0.83 8.52 -4.22
C ILE A 76 1.37 8.00 -5.56
N GLY A 77 2.63 7.54 -5.55
CA GLY A 77 3.33 7.15 -6.77
C GLY A 77 3.62 8.38 -7.63
N SER A 78 2.92 8.52 -8.76
CA SER A 78 3.00 9.69 -9.65
C SER A 78 1.65 10.39 -9.85
N HIS A 79 0.65 10.04 -9.03
CA HIS A 79 -0.69 10.58 -9.11
C HIS A 79 -0.99 11.43 -7.88
N GLN A 80 -1.67 12.57 -8.10
CA GLN A 80 -2.10 13.47 -7.05
C GLN A 80 -3.60 13.30 -6.81
N PHE A 81 -4.00 13.24 -5.53
CA PHE A 81 -5.38 13.07 -5.12
C PHE A 81 -5.76 14.17 -4.14
N LYS A 82 -6.90 14.82 -4.39
CA LYS A 82 -7.58 15.64 -3.38
C LYS A 82 -8.36 14.71 -2.48
N VAL A 83 -8.11 14.80 -1.18
CA VAL A 83 -8.73 13.92 -0.18
C VAL A 83 -9.28 14.72 1.00
N SER A 84 -10.43 14.30 1.48
CA SER A 84 -11.01 14.70 2.76
C SER A 84 -11.18 13.47 3.67
N ASN A 85 -11.50 13.70 4.94
CA ASN A 85 -11.74 12.63 5.89
C ASN A 85 -12.94 11.75 5.44
N GLY A 86 -12.75 10.43 5.43
CA GLY A 86 -13.77 9.45 5.06
C GLY A 86 -13.80 9.10 3.57
N ASP A 87 -13.03 9.79 2.73
CA ASP A 87 -12.99 9.54 1.29
C ASP A 87 -12.34 8.20 0.96
N ASN A 88 -12.80 7.60 -0.14
CA ASN A 88 -12.23 6.40 -0.74
C ASN A 88 -11.51 6.75 -2.03
N ILE A 89 -10.25 6.36 -2.14
CA ILE A 89 -9.43 6.57 -3.34
C ILE A 89 -8.89 5.23 -3.86
N PHE A 90 -8.80 5.13 -5.19
CA PHE A 90 -8.14 4.02 -5.86
C PHE A 90 -6.73 4.42 -6.25
N THR A 91 -5.76 3.63 -5.82
CA THR A 91 -4.36 3.86 -6.12
C THR A 91 -3.75 2.66 -6.84
N GLU A 92 -2.55 2.86 -7.37
CA GLU A 92 -1.71 1.78 -7.83
C GLU A 92 -1.51 0.71 -6.74
N ARG A 93 -1.26 -0.53 -7.17
CA ARG A 93 -1.13 -1.65 -6.24
C ARG A 93 0.04 -1.47 -5.27
N LEU A 94 -0.29 -1.34 -3.99
CA LEU A 94 0.66 -1.40 -2.88
C LEU A 94 0.97 -2.87 -2.56
N LYS A 95 2.16 -3.34 -2.94
CA LYS A 95 2.56 -4.77 -2.83
C LYS A 95 2.91 -5.23 -1.42
N PHE A 96 3.14 -4.29 -0.50
CA PHE A 96 3.65 -4.57 0.85
C PHE A 96 2.62 -4.31 1.94
N CYS A 97 1.41 -3.90 1.56
CA CYS A 97 0.32 -3.63 2.48
C CYS A 97 -0.71 -4.75 2.32
N GLU A 98 -1.22 -5.22 3.43
CA GLU A 98 -2.32 -6.16 3.52
C GLU A 98 -3.64 -5.41 3.77
N VAL A 99 -4.74 -6.16 3.73
CA VAL A 99 -6.07 -5.60 3.97
C VAL A 99 -6.20 -5.23 5.44
N ASN A 100 -6.80 -4.07 5.73
CA ASN A 100 -6.95 -3.42 7.04
C ASN A 100 -5.69 -2.76 7.61
N ASP A 101 -4.62 -2.63 6.83
CA ASP A 101 -3.41 -1.95 7.27
C ASP A 101 -3.56 -0.44 7.37
N LYS A 102 -2.98 0.16 8.43
CA LYS A 102 -2.90 1.61 8.63
C LYS A 102 -1.65 2.18 7.95
N LEU A 103 -1.86 3.14 7.07
CA LEU A 103 -0.85 3.82 6.27
C LEU A 103 -0.79 5.29 6.64
N ILE A 104 0.43 5.82 6.71
CA ILE A 104 0.70 7.25 6.83
C ILE A 104 1.30 7.72 5.50
N LEU A 105 0.57 8.60 4.81
CA LEU A 105 1.01 9.28 3.60
C LEU A 105 1.75 10.56 4.02
N ASN A 106 3.07 10.59 3.83
CA ASN A 106 3.89 11.74 4.21
C ASN A 106 4.05 12.77 3.09
N LYS A 107 3.79 12.38 1.83
CA LYS A 107 3.86 13.28 0.67
C LYS A 107 2.55 14.06 0.53
N VAL A 108 2.45 15.11 1.33
CA VAL A 108 1.36 16.08 1.27
C VAL A 108 1.87 17.35 0.60
N LEU A 109 1.23 17.74 -0.49
CA LEU A 109 1.61 18.91 -1.29
C LEU A 109 0.88 20.17 -0.81
N LEU A 110 -0.36 20.02 -0.38
CA LEU A 110 -1.21 21.12 0.05
C LEU A 110 -2.14 20.63 1.15
N LEU A 111 -2.38 21.52 2.12
CA LEU A 111 -3.37 21.35 3.16
C LEU A 111 -4.33 22.54 3.14
N GLY A 112 -5.62 22.27 3.27
CA GLY A 112 -6.66 23.28 3.23
C GLY A 112 -7.71 23.08 4.32
N SER A 113 -8.06 24.17 4.98
CA SER A 113 -9.13 24.34 5.94
C SER A 113 -9.93 25.58 5.51
N PRO A 114 -11.20 25.75 5.93
CA PRO A 114 -11.96 26.96 5.64
C PRO A 114 -11.26 28.26 6.08
N SER A 115 -10.40 28.22 7.10
CA SER A 115 -9.67 29.38 7.59
C SER A 115 -8.29 29.59 6.93
N GLN A 116 -7.63 28.50 6.52
CA GLN A 116 -6.23 28.54 6.11
C GLN A 116 -5.93 27.57 4.97
N THR A 117 -5.08 27.98 4.03
CA THR A 117 -4.47 27.08 3.04
C THR A 117 -2.95 27.13 3.17
N ILE A 118 -2.34 25.96 3.38
CA ILE A 118 -0.89 25.78 3.49
C ILE A 118 -0.42 25.10 2.22
N VAL A 119 0.41 25.80 1.44
CA VAL A 119 0.97 25.29 0.18
C VAL A 119 2.41 24.86 0.41
N GLY A 120 2.71 23.59 0.10
CA GLY A 120 4.05 23.01 0.24
C GLY A 120 5.03 23.50 -0.81
N ARG A 121 6.33 23.41 -0.50
CA ARG A 121 7.44 23.71 -1.41
C ARG A 121 8.59 22.70 -1.23
N PRO A 122 8.56 21.51 -1.87
CA PRO A 122 7.48 20.88 -2.63
C PRO A 122 6.47 20.11 -1.75
N ILE A 123 6.86 19.74 -0.52
CA ILE A 123 6.00 19.05 0.45
C ILE A 123 5.75 19.94 1.67
N VAL A 124 4.68 19.68 2.42
CA VAL A 124 4.42 20.29 3.73
C VAL A 124 5.11 19.46 4.82
N PRO A 125 6.02 20.03 5.64
CA PRO A 125 6.84 19.27 6.57
C PRO A 125 6.05 18.55 7.68
N ASP A 126 5.00 19.20 8.19
CA ASP A 126 4.16 18.67 9.30
C ASP A 126 2.83 18.07 8.80
N GLY A 127 2.70 17.90 7.47
CA GLY A 127 1.51 17.33 6.86
C GLY A 127 1.57 15.80 6.84
N ALA A 128 0.64 15.15 7.52
CA ALA A 128 0.48 13.70 7.45
C ALA A 128 -0.98 13.33 7.20
N VAL A 129 -1.21 12.40 6.28
CA VAL A 129 -2.55 11.85 6.03
C VAL A 129 -2.56 10.39 6.41
N HIS A 130 -3.45 10.04 7.34
CA HIS A 130 -3.70 8.68 7.76
C HIS A 130 -4.76 8.04 6.86
N ALA A 131 -4.49 6.81 6.45
CA ALA A 131 -5.37 6.03 5.61
C ALA A 131 -5.37 4.56 6.05
N VAL A 132 -6.42 3.83 5.68
CA VAL A 132 -6.53 2.39 5.87
C VAL A 132 -6.73 1.72 4.52
N VAL A 133 -6.06 0.59 4.31
CA VAL A 133 -6.31 -0.27 3.15
C VAL A 133 -7.61 -1.02 3.36
N GLU A 134 -8.66 -0.71 2.59
CA GLU A 134 -9.93 -1.45 2.67
C GLU A 134 -9.86 -2.76 1.90
N GLU A 135 -9.35 -2.71 0.66
CA GLU A 135 -9.30 -3.89 -0.19
C GLU A 135 -8.29 -3.73 -1.33
N HIS A 136 -7.99 -4.86 -1.97
CA HIS A 136 -7.27 -4.89 -3.23
C HIS A 136 -8.20 -5.37 -4.33
N ALA A 137 -8.48 -4.49 -5.28
CA ALA A 137 -9.43 -4.70 -6.35
C ALA A 137 -8.74 -4.92 -7.70
N LEU A 138 -9.45 -5.57 -8.62
CA LEU A 138 -9.09 -5.59 -10.03
C LEU A 138 -9.94 -4.56 -10.76
N ASP A 139 -9.29 -3.75 -11.58
CA ASP A 139 -9.97 -2.79 -12.44
C ASP A 139 -10.80 -3.48 -13.54
N ALA A 140 -11.67 -2.71 -14.19
CA ALA A 140 -12.41 -3.12 -15.35
C ALA A 140 -11.48 -3.71 -16.42
N LYS A 141 -11.98 -4.71 -17.16
CA LYS A 141 -11.19 -5.34 -18.23
C LYS A 141 -11.01 -4.35 -19.37
N VAL A 142 -9.79 -3.90 -19.61
CA VAL A 142 -9.43 -3.14 -20.79
C VAL A 142 -9.12 -4.10 -21.93
N ILE A 143 -9.84 -3.99 -23.05
CA ILE A 143 -9.65 -4.86 -24.22
C ILE A 143 -8.72 -4.17 -25.21
N ILE A 144 -7.53 -4.73 -25.39
CA ILE A 144 -6.55 -4.27 -26.38
C ILE A 144 -6.78 -5.06 -27.67
N PHE A 145 -7.33 -4.39 -28.67
CA PHE A 145 -7.53 -4.95 -30.00
C PHE A 145 -6.49 -4.40 -31.00
N LYS A 146 -5.70 -5.29 -31.59
CA LYS A 146 -4.70 -4.96 -32.62
C LYS A 146 -5.12 -5.58 -33.94
N LYS A 147 -5.24 -4.77 -35.00
CA LYS A 147 -5.59 -5.22 -36.36
C LYS A 147 -4.69 -4.53 -37.39
N LYS A 148 -4.18 -5.28 -38.36
CA LYS A 148 -3.51 -4.74 -39.56
C LYS A 148 -4.33 -5.04 -40.81
N ARG A 149 -4.62 -3.99 -41.59
CA ARG A 149 -5.41 -4.08 -42.82
C ARG A 149 -4.70 -4.96 -43.87
N ARG A 150 -5.44 -5.84 -44.55
CA ARG A 150 -4.94 -6.75 -45.62
C ARG A 150 -3.80 -7.71 -45.22
N LYS A 151 -3.46 -7.83 -43.93
CA LYS A 151 -2.39 -8.73 -43.45
C LYS A 151 -2.89 -9.95 -42.67
N ASN A 152 -4.21 -10.22 -42.70
CA ASN A 152 -4.90 -11.23 -41.89
C ASN A 152 -4.45 -11.25 -40.40
N TYR A 153 -4.00 -10.11 -39.89
CA TYR A 153 -3.49 -9.98 -38.53
C TYR A 153 -4.55 -9.30 -37.68
N ARG A 154 -5.09 -10.05 -36.73
CA ARG A 154 -5.99 -9.59 -35.66
C ARG A 154 -5.60 -10.27 -34.35
N ARG A 155 -5.45 -9.51 -33.28
CA ARG A 155 -5.16 -10.00 -31.93
C ARG A 155 -6.01 -9.23 -30.93
N THR A 156 -6.72 -9.94 -30.07
CA THR A 156 -7.49 -9.37 -28.96
C THR A 156 -6.85 -9.86 -27.67
N LYS A 157 -6.47 -8.95 -26.77
CA LYS A 157 -5.92 -9.28 -25.45
C LYS A 157 -6.64 -8.47 -24.38
N GLY A 158 -7.06 -9.11 -23.31
CA GLY A 158 -7.55 -8.40 -22.12
C GLY A 158 -6.40 -8.00 -21.21
N HIS A 159 -6.51 -6.83 -20.58
CA HIS A 159 -5.69 -6.40 -19.45
C HIS A 159 -6.61 -6.02 -18.29
N ARG A 160 -6.21 -6.36 -17.06
CA ARG A 160 -6.85 -5.89 -15.83
C ARG A 160 -5.75 -5.40 -14.91
N GLN A 161 -5.89 -4.17 -14.45
CA GLN A 161 -4.93 -3.57 -13.54
C GLN A 161 -5.31 -3.90 -12.10
N GLU A 162 -4.33 -4.27 -11.29
CA GLU A 162 -4.52 -4.38 -9.84
C GLU A 162 -4.46 -3.01 -9.19
N LEU A 163 -5.46 -2.70 -8.36
CA LEU A 163 -5.59 -1.45 -7.63
C LEU A 163 -5.70 -1.73 -6.13
N THR A 164 -5.34 -0.74 -5.33
CA THR A 164 -5.60 -0.75 -3.89
C THR A 164 -6.63 0.34 -3.59
N LYS A 165 -7.67 -0.02 -2.85
CA LYS A 165 -8.65 0.94 -2.34
C LYS A 165 -8.20 1.39 -0.96
N LEU A 166 -7.94 2.69 -0.83
CA LEU A 166 -7.59 3.33 0.43
C LEU A 166 -8.77 4.14 0.92
N ARG A 167 -9.01 4.10 2.22
CA ARG A 167 -9.95 4.98 2.90
C ARG A 167 -9.20 5.93 3.81
N ILE A 168 -9.46 7.21 3.68
CA ILE A 168 -8.80 8.26 4.44
C ILE A 168 -9.46 8.38 5.82
N THR A 169 -8.65 8.47 6.87
CA THR A 169 -9.12 8.43 8.26
C THR A 169 -8.86 9.71 9.02
N ASN A 170 -7.72 10.36 8.79
CA ASN A 170 -7.38 11.61 9.45
C ASN A 170 -6.39 12.43 8.62
N ILE A 171 -6.52 13.75 8.69
CA ILE A 171 -5.58 14.71 8.14
C ILE A 171 -4.95 15.46 9.31
N GLU A 172 -3.62 15.51 9.36
CA GLU A 172 -2.83 16.20 10.38
C GLU A 172 -2.08 17.39 9.78
N GLY A 173 -1.72 18.36 10.63
CA GLY A 173 -0.98 19.56 10.23
C GLY A 173 -1.84 20.76 9.82
N VAL A 174 -3.13 20.76 10.18
CA VAL A 174 -4.07 21.86 9.89
C VAL A 174 -4.92 22.18 11.10
N GLU A 175 -5.16 23.47 11.32
CA GLU A 175 -6.15 23.94 12.28
C GLU A 175 -7.56 23.61 11.77
N LYS A 176 -8.26 22.77 12.54
CA LYS A 176 -9.62 22.36 12.24
C LYS A 176 -10.56 23.23 13.07
N PRO A 177 -11.49 24.00 12.48
CA PRO A 177 -12.54 24.60 13.26
C PRO A 177 -13.32 23.48 13.96
N LEU A 178 -13.63 23.66 15.25
CA LEU A 178 -14.40 22.69 16.00
C LEU A 178 -15.77 22.54 15.32
N ASN A 179 -16.07 21.33 14.85
CA ASN A 179 -17.42 20.99 14.45
C ASN A 179 -18.28 20.96 15.72
N GLU A 180 -19.06 22.01 15.94
CA GLU A 180 -20.30 21.86 16.71
C GLU A 180 -21.12 20.78 16.00
N LEU A 181 -21.58 19.79 16.77
CA LEU A 181 -22.33 18.64 16.27
C LEU A 181 -23.64 19.13 15.64
N VAL A 182 -23.62 19.45 14.34
CA VAL A 182 -24.84 19.70 13.59
C VAL A 182 -25.50 18.34 13.38
N GLU A 183 -26.38 17.98 14.32
CA GLU A 183 -27.40 16.96 14.11
C GLU A 183 -28.16 17.34 12.84
N LYS A 184 -27.86 16.67 11.73
CA LYS A 184 -28.69 16.81 10.52
C LYS A 184 -30.11 16.39 10.91
N PRO A 185 -31.14 17.25 10.72
CA PRO A 185 -32.51 16.85 10.99
C PRO A 185 -32.83 15.66 10.09
N SER A 186 -33.22 14.55 10.73
CA SER A 186 -33.62 13.34 10.05
C SER A 186 -34.85 13.65 9.18
N ASN A 187 -34.70 13.49 7.87
CA ASN A 187 -35.80 13.61 6.90
C ASN A 187 -36.87 12.50 7.07
N SER A 188 -36.86 11.74 8.15
CA SER A 188 -37.91 10.79 8.53
C SER A 188 -39.12 11.47 9.18
N ALA A 189 -38.96 12.63 9.83
CA ALA A 189 -40.07 13.29 10.54
C ALA A 189 -41.08 14.01 9.61
N LYS A 190 -40.67 14.38 8.38
CA LYS A 190 -41.57 15.09 7.44
C LYS A 190 -42.58 14.17 6.75
N LYS A 191 -42.40 12.85 6.78
CA LYS A 191 -43.31 11.89 6.12
C LYS A 191 -44.48 11.44 7.00
N GLU A 192 -44.42 11.71 8.31
CA GLU A 192 -45.53 11.42 9.23
C GLU A 192 -46.52 12.59 9.34
N GLN A 193 -46.06 13.84 9.20
CA GLN A 193 -46.93 15.02 9.28
C GLN A 193 -47.85 15.17 8.06
N GLU A 194 -47.43 14.74 6.86
CA GLU A 194 -48.31 14.73 5.67
C GLU A 194 -49.40 13.65 5.72
N LYS A 195 -49.22 12.56 6.48
CA LYS A 195 -50.25 11.51 6.60
C LYS A 195 -51.32 11.84 7.63
N VAL A 196 -50.99 12.63 8.65
CA VAL A 196 -51.96 13.06 9.68
C VAL A 196 -52.81 14.25 9.19
N ALA A 197 -52.32 15.06 8.26
CA ALA A 197 -53.05 16.22 7.72
C ALA A 197 -54.06 15.90 6.59
N VAL A 198 -54.09 14.66 6.07
CA VAL A 198 -54.99 14.25 4.97
C VAL A 198 -56.22 13.47 5.48
N SER A 199 -56.36 13.27 6.79
CA SER A 199 -57.56 12.67 7.42
C SER A 199 -58.32 13.71 8.24
N ALA A 200 -59.12 14.55 7.58
CA ALA A 200 -60.19 15.36 8.16
C ALA A 200 -61.27 15.60 7.10
#